data_AF-A0A813IMS6-F1
#
_entry.id   AF-A0A813IMS6-F1
#
_cell.length_a   1.000
_cell.length_b   1.000
_cell.length_c   1.000
_cell.angle_alpha   90.00
_cell.angle_beta   90.00
_cell.angle_gamma   90.00
#
_symmetry.space_group_name_H-M   'P 1'
#
loop_
_entity.id
_entity.type
_entity.pdbx_description
1 polymer ?
#
loop_
_entity_poly.entity_id
_entity_poly.type
_entity_poly.pdbx_seq_one_letter_code
_entity_poly.pdbx_strand_id
1 'polypeptide(L)'
;VMRTFRRAESERPLLSPAKSSILRASLIRANACRFADRYDVQKPIGEGTFGRVHRCVDNLGRASRAVKRIPIPEDTERHAALKVEVAALVMLDHPHIVRLIEYFVEGNELLLVMELLQGPSLGYRMQEIGRFPEELASRCVRHMLKALFCCHCQGIAHNDVSPENFRFQTEQLHSSLK
;
A
#
# COMPACT_ATOMS: atom_id res chain seq x y z
N VAL A 1 -4.05 -1.83 -4.31
CA VAL A 1 -3.49 -0.65 -3.59
C VAL A 1 -2.42 0.15 -4.37
N MET A 2 -2.19 -0.04 -5.67
CA MET A 2 -1.22 0.83 -6.37
C MET A 2 -1.59 1.02 -7.83
N ARG A 3 -2.80 1.49 -8.05
CA ARG A 3 -3.14 2.28 -9.21
C ARG A 3 -3.33 3.69 -8.66
N THR A 4 -2.67 4.65 -9.29
CA THR A 4 -3.11 6.05 -9.43
C THR A 4 -2.96 6.99 -8.24
N PHE A 5 -1.90 6.90 -7.44
CA PHE A 5 -1.50 8.06 -6.64
C PHE A 5 -0.96 9.17 -7.53
N ARG A 6 -1.83 10.12 -7.91
CA ARG A 6 -1.44 11.32 -8.66
C ARG A 6 -1.44 12.52 -7.73
N ARG A 7 -0.52 13.44 -7.97
CA ARG A 7 -0.53 14.75 -7.33
C ARG A 7 -1.79 15.48 -7.80
N ALA A 8 -2.62 15.95 -6.89
CA ALA A 8 -3.80 16.74 -7.25
C ALA A 8 -3.36 18.05 -7.93
N GLU A 9 -4.01 18.39 -9.05
CA GLU A 9 -3.84 19.70 -9.68
C GLU A 9 -4.48 20.78 -8.80
N SER A 10 -3.63 21.68 -8.30
CA SER A 10 -3.89 22.88 -7.48
C SER A 10 -5.15 22.93 -6.60
N GLU A 11 -4.93 22.83 -5.29
CA GLU A 11 -5.23 23.89 -4.31
C GLU A 11 -4.28 23.70 -3.12
N ARG A 12 -3.78 24.79 -2.54
CA ARG A 12 -2.77 24.73 -1.45
C ARG A 12 -3.32 23.88 -0.29
N PRO A 13 -2.55 22.95 0.29
CA PRO A 13 -3.00 22.22 1.47
C PRO A 13 -3.20 23.20 2.63
N LEU A 14 -4.40 23.20 3.22
CA LEU A 14 -4.80 24.03 4.37
C LEU A 14 -4.06 23.68 5.68
N LEU A 15 -3.24 22.63 5.70
CA LEU A 15 -2.63 22.12 6.92
C LEU A 15 -1.17 21.72 6.67
N SER A 16 -0.28 22.22 7.53
CA SER A 16 1.14 21.85 7.54
C SER A 16 1.29 20.32 7.71
N PRO A 17 2.22 19.66 7.00
CA PRO A 17 2.46 18.23 7.21
C PRO A 17 2.82 17.98 8.69
N ALA A 18 2.18 16.96 9.29
CA ALA A 18 2.49 16.55 10.65
C ALA A 18 3.99 16.21 10.74
N LYS A 19 4.69 16.73 11.76
CA LYS A 19 6.15 16.58 11.93
C LYS A 19 6.64 15.11 11.89
N SER A 20 5.76 14.12 12.12
CA SER A 20 6.10 12.69 12.08
C SER A 20 6.24 12.10 10.68
N SER A 21 5.55 12.61 9.65
CA SER A 21 5.59 12.03 8.30
C SER A 21 6.93 12.29 7.59
N ILE A 22 7.53 13.46 7.83
CA ILE A 22 8.83 13.87 7.26
C ILE A 22 9.97 12.95 7.76
N LEU A 23 9.93 12.56 9.04
CA LEU A 23 10.94 11.67 9.63
C LEU A 23 10.86 10.26 9.06
N ARG A 24 9.67 9.75 8.75
CA ARG A 24 9.52 8.40 8.18
C ARG A 24 9.94 8.34 6.71
N ALA A 25 9.54 9.33 5.91
CA ALA A 25 9.88 9.38 4.50
C ALA A 25 11.41 9.38 4.26
N SER A 26 12.17 10.01 5.16
CA SER A 26 13.64 10.02 5.09
C SER A 26 14.29 8.68 5.47
N LEU A 27 13.56 7.75 6.09
CA LEU A 27 14.05 6.43 6.51
C LEU A 27 13.74 5.32 5.51
N ILE A 28 12.70 5.47 4.68
CA ILE A 28 12.37 4.51 3.63
C ILE A 28 13.22 4.83 2.40
N ARG A 29 14.27 4.04 2.18
CA ARG A 29 15.23 4.20 1.08
C ARG A 29 15.34 2.91 0.29
N ALA A 30 15.83 3.02 -0.94
CA ALA A 30 16.23 1.86 -1.72
C ALA A 30 17.28 1.07 -0.91
N ASN A 31 17.03 -0.22 -0.70
CA ASN A 31 18.04 -1.05 -0.08
C ASN A 31 19.15 -1.40 -1.08
N ALA A 32 20.39 -1.35 -0.63
CA ALA A 32 21.57 -1.57 -1.48
C ALA A 32 21.96 -3.05 -1.59
N CYS A 33 21.51 -3.91 -0.68
CA CYS A 33 21.72 -5.35 -0.79
C CYS A 33 20.67 -5.99 -1.72
N ARG A 34 20.91 -7.25 -2.11
CA ARG A 34 19.92 -7.98 -2.90
C ARG A 34 18.73 -8.32 -2.02
N PHE A 35 17.54 -8.26 -2.60
CA PHE A 35 16.30 -8.64 -1.94
C PHE A 35 16.37 -10.07 -1.40
N ALA A 36 16.94 -10.99 -2.18
CA ALA A 36 17.08 -12.41 -1.81
C ALA A 36 18.02 -12.64 -0.61
N ASP A 37 18.94 -11.72 -0.31
CA ASP A 37 19.82 -11.84 0.85
C ASP A 37 19.06 -11.56 2.16
N ARG A 38 18.00 -10.77 2.09
CA ARG A 38 17.23 -10.32 3.26
C ARG A 38 15.86 -10.99 3.40
N TYR A 39 15.22 -11.37 2.31
CA TYR A 39 13.85 -11.86 2.30
C TYR A 39 13.73 -13.21 1.61
N ASP A 40 13.11 -14.16 2.29
CA ASP A 40 12.68 -15.43 1.71
C ASP A 40 11.27 -15.30 1.12
N VAL A 41 11.12 -15.60 -0.17
CA VAL A 41 9.84 -15.49 -0.89
C VAL A 41 9.04 -16.78 -0.70
N GLN A 42 7.80 -16.62 -0.29
CA GLN A 42 6.85 -17.71 -0.10
C GLN A 42 5.75 -17.68 -1.17
N LYS A 43 4.66 -18.39 -0.91
CA LYS A 43 3.52 -18.52 -1.82
C LYS A 43 2.97 -17.16 -2.30
N PRO A 44 2.44 -17.11 -3.54
CA PRO A 44 1.68 -15.97 -4.00
C PRO A 44 0.44 -15.78 -3.12
N ILE A 45 0.10 -14.52 -2.85
CA ILE A 45 -1.05 -14.13 -2.01
C ILE A 45 -2.03 -13.21 -2.74
N GLY A 46 -1.67 -12.76 -3.95
CA GLY A 46 -2.57 -12.03 -4.82
C GLY A 46 -1.90 -11.66 -6.14
N GLU A 47 -2.71 -11.53 -7.17
CA GLU A 47 -2.31 -10.94 -8.44
C GLU A 47 -3.09 -9.65 -8.61
N GLY A 48 -2.38 -8.53 -8.76
CA GLY A 48 -2.98 -7.24 -9.05
C GLY A 48 -2.66 -6.80 -10.47
N THR A 49 -3.31 -5.74 -10.92
CA THR A 49 -3.14 -5.19 -12.28
C THR A 49 -1.71 -4.76 -12.63
N PHE A 50 -0.82 -4.62 -11.63
CA PHE A 50 0.56 -4.13 -11.79
C PHE A 50 1.62 -5.14 -11.36
N GLY A 51 1.21 -6.39 -11.14
CA GLY A 51 2.14 -7.45 -10.80
C GLY A 51 1.68 -8.30 -9.63
N ARG A 52 2.55 -9.24 -9.28
CA ARG A 52 2.27 -10.30 -8.32
C ARG A 52 2.69 -9.90 -6.91
N VAL A 53 1.84 -10.23 -5.95
CA VAL A 53 2.11 -10.06 -4.53
C VAL A 53 2.41 -11.43 -3.94
N HIS A 54 3.56 -11.56 -3.31
CA HIS A 54 3.97 -12.76 -2.59
C HIS A 54 4.08 -12.45 -1.10
N ARG A 55 3.82 -13.46 -0.28
CA ARG A 55 4.29 -13.41 1.10
C ARG A 55 5.81 -13.54 1.10
N CYS A 56 6.50 -12.81 1.97
CA CYS A 56 7.91 -13.03 2.24
C CYS A 56 8.20 -12.96 3.74
N VAL A 57 9.34 -13.48 4.15
CA VAL A 57 9.80 -13.46 5.55
C VAL A 57 11.14 -12.75 5.62
N ASP A 58 11.24 -11.77 6.52
CA ASP A 58 12.51 -11.11 6.83
C ASP A 58 13.44 -12.10 7.54
N ASN A 59 14.61 -12.38 6.97
CA ASN A 59 15.57 -13.33 7.51
C ASN A 59 16.17 -12.90 8.85
N LEU A 60 16.23 -11.59 9.12
CA LEU A 60 16.79 -11.03 10.34
C LEU A 60 15.77 -11.02 11.48
N GLY A 61 14.58 -10.48 11.20
CA GLY A 61 13.54 -10.26 12.21
C GLY A 61 12.47 -11.35 12.28
N ARG A 62 12.50 -12.34 11.37
CA ARG A 62 11.46 -13.37 11.17
C ARG A 62 10.04 -12.81 10.96
N ALA A 63 9.92 -11.53 10.64
CA ALA A 63 8.65 -10.87 10.43
C ALA A 63 8.07 -11.24 9.06
N SER A 64 6.79 -11.62 9.04
CA SER A 64 6.06 -11.80 7.77
C SER A 64 5.75 -10.45 7.12
N ARG A 65 5.95 -10.39 5.80
CA ARG A 65 5.76 -9.23 4.94
C ARG A 65 5.06 -9.63 3.65
N ALA A 66 4.61 -8.62 2.91
CA ALA A 66 4.16 -8.78 1.54
C ALA A 66 5.17 -8.08 0.61
N VAL A 67 5.59 -8.75 -0.45
CA VAL A 67 6.38 -8.13 -1.52
C VAL A 67 5.56 -8.05 -2.78
N LYS A 68 5.42 -6.84 -3.33
CA LYS A 68 4.85 -6.61 -4.65
C LYS A 68 5.96 -6.34 -5.64
N ARG A 69 6.01 -7.14 -6.72
CA ARG A 69 6.95 -6.97 -7.82
C ARG A 69 6.27 -6.18 -8.93
N ILE A 70 6.91 -5.11 -9.39
CA ILE A 70 6.41 -4.21 -10.44
C ILE A 70 7.50 -4.09 -11.50
N PRO A 71 7.23 -4.47 -12.76
CA PRO A 71 8.16 -4.20 -13.86
C PRO A 71 8.37 -2.70 -14.03
N ILE A 72 9.62 -2.28 -14.15
CA ILE A 72 9.97 -0.88 -14.44
C ILE A 72 9.78 -0.67 -15.95
N PRO A 73 8.92 0.28 -16.37
CA PRO A 73 8.73 0.57 -17.78
C PRO A 73 10.02 1.10 -18.41
N GLU A 74 10.34 0.64 -19.62
CA GLU A 74 11.42 1.22 -20.44
C GLU A 74 11.04 2.62 -20.95
N ASP A 75 9.74 2.85 -21.16
CA ASP A 75 9.18 4.14 -21.50
C ASP A 75 9.44 5.17 -20.39
N THR A 76 10.07 6.29 -20.76
CA THR A 76 10.58 7.29 -19.81
C THR A 76 9.44 7.98 -19.05
N GLU A 77 8.30 8.23 -19.70
CA GLU A 77 7.15 8.86 -19.06
C GLU A 77 6.54 7.94 -17.99
N ARG A 78 6.30 6.67 -18.33
CA ARG A 78 5.78 5.68 -17.38
C ARG A 78 6.76 5.37 -16.25
N HIS A 79 8.06 5.37 -16.52
CA HIS A 79 9.09 5.26 -15.48
C HIS A 79 9.01 6.45 -14.51
N ALA A 80 8.95 7.68 -15.02
CA ALA A 80 8.82 8.87 -14.19
C ALA A 80 7.53 8.84 -13.35
N ALA A 81 6.41 8.41 -13.93
CA ALA A 81 5.16 8.22 -13.20
C ALA A 81 5.30 7.20 -12.05
N LEU A 82 5.94 6.05 -12.30
CA LEU A 82 6.20 5.05 -11.26
C LEU A 82 7.03 5.61 -10.10
N LYS A 83 8.06 6.43 -10.39
CA LYS A 83 8.85 7.09 -9.35
C LYS A 83 8.01 8.03 -8.48
N VAL A 84 7.10 8.78 -9.09
CA VAL A 84 6.17 9.66 -8.37
C VAL A 84 5.24 8.84 -7.47
N GLU A 85 4.70 7.72 -7.96
CA GLU A 85 3.84 6.84 -7.16
C GLU A 85 4.58 6.23 -5.95
N VAL A 86 5.83 5.80 -6.12
CA VAL A 86 6.66 5.29 -5.02
C VAL A 86 6.93 6.39 -4.00
N ALA A 87 7.28 7.59 -4.44
CA ALA A 87 7.48 8.73 -3.55
C ALA A 87 6.21 9.06 -2.75
N ALA A 88 5.04 8.99 -3.38
CA ALA A 88 3.76 9.16 -2.71
C ALA A 88 3.55 8.09 -1.61
N LEU A 89 3.79 6.81 -1.91
CA LEU A 89 3.68 5.74 -0.91
C LEU A 89 4.65 5.91 0.27
N VAL A 90 5.86 6.40 0.03
CA VAL A 90 6.86 6.67 1.07
C VAL A 90 6.38 7.73 2.07
N MET A 91 5.59 8.71 1.61
CA MET A 91 5.07 9.81 2.43
C MET A 91 3.86 9.44 3.28
N LEU A 92 3.13 8.37 2.90
CA LEU A 92 1.89 7.97 3.57
C LEU A 92 2.19 7.07 4.77
N ASP A 93 1.84 7.54 5.98
CA ASP A 93 1.83 6.72 7.19
C ASP A 93 0.54 6.97 7.97
N HIS A 94 -0.36 5.99 7.92
CA HIS A 94 -1.67 6.10 8.52
C HIS A 94 -2.20 4.72 8.91
N PRO A 95 -2.96 4.58 10.02
CA PRO A 95 -3.49 3.29 10.47
C PRO A 95 -4.37 2.57 9.45
N HIS A 96 -5.00 3.31 8.52
CA HIS A 96 -5.86 2.78 7.46
C HIS A 96 -5.22 2.85 6.06
N ILE A 97 -3.89 2.91 5.98
CA ILE A 97 -3.13 2.78 4.73
C ILE A 97 -2.10 1.67 4.94
N VAL A 98 -1.89 0.83 3.92
CA VAL A 98 -0.84 -0.19 3.91
C VAL A 98 0.52 0.49 3.99
N ARG A 99 1.29 0.14 5.01
CA ARG A 99 2.60 0.69 5.28
C ARG A 99 3.65 0.08 4.34
N LEU A 100 4.33 0.94 3.59
CA LEU A 100 5.60 0.61 2.95
C LEU A 100 6.71 0.53 4.02
N ILE A 101 7.44 -0.58 4.04
CA ILE A 101 8.55 -0.82 4.95
C ILE A 101 9.85 -0.39 4.28
N GLU A 102 10.09 -0.87 3.06
CA GLU A 102 11.26 -0.56 2.24
C GLU A 102 11.01 -1.00 0.79
N TYR A 103 11.94 -0.67 -0.10
CA TYR A 103 11.89 -1.12 -1.48
C TYR A 103 13.27 -1.46 -2.03
N PHE A 104 13.29 -2.29 -3.07
CA PHE A 104 14.48 -2.71 -3.80
C PHE A 104 14.29 -2.42 -5.29
N VAL A 105 15.38 -2.14 -5.98
CA VAL A 105 15.41 -2.01 -7.43
C VAL A 105 16.44 -3.02 -7.93
N GLU A 106 15.98 -4.07 -8.60
CA GLU A 106 16.83 -5.15 -9.10
C GLU A 106 16.54 -5.39 -10.58
N GLY A 107 17.56 -5.22 -11.42
CA GLY A 107 17.39 -5.31 -12.87
C GLY A 107 16.34 -4.31 -13.35
N ASN A 108 15.27 -4.82 -13.97
CA ASN A 108 14.14 -4.03 -14.45
C ASN A 108 12.87 -4.23 -13.59
N GLU A 109 13.03 -4.61 -12.31
CA GLU A 109 11.93 -4.76 -11.36
C GLU A 109 12.10 -3.86 -10.14
N LEU A 110 10.99 -3.26 -9.71
CA LEU A 110 10.82 -2.61 -8.43
C LEU A 110 10.11 -3.58 -7.47
N LEU A 111 10.71 -3.84 -6.31
CA LEU A 111 10.13 -4.67 -5.27
C LEU A 111 9.72 -3.81 -4.08
N LEU A 112 8.43 -3.76 -3.79
CA LEU A 112 7.87 -3.01 -2.65
C LEU A 112 7.59 -3.97 -1.50
N VAL A 113 8.31 -3.80 -0.39
CA VAL A 113 8.10 -4.59 0.83
C VAL A 113 7.15 -3.82 1.75
N MET A 114 6.03 -4.45 2.06
CA MET A 114 4.92 -3.86 2.79
C MET A 114 4.57 -4.70 4.01
N GLU A 115 3.79 -4.13 4.94
CA GLU A 115 3.14 -4.93 5.96
C GLU A 115 2.24 -6.01 5.33
N LEU A 116 2.18 -7.18 5.95
CA LEU A 116 1.30 -8.26 5.51
C LEU A 116 -0.07 -8.11 6.17
N LEU A 117 -1.11 -7.95 5.37
CA LEU A 117 -2.49 -8.02 5.83
C LEU A 117 -2.99 -9.46 5.69
N GLN A 118 -3.48 -10.03 6.79
CA GLN A 118 -3.89 -11.43 6.83
C GLN A 118 -5.34 -11.62 6.35
N GLY A 119 -6.17 -10.58 6.44
CA GLY A 119 -7.58 -10.68 6.08
C GLY A 119 -7.88 -10.54 4.58
N PRO A 120 -9.12 -10.83 4.17
CA PRO A 120 -9.58 -10.71 2.79
C PRO A 120 -9.73 -9.25 2.35
N SER A 121 -10.00 -9.03 1.06
CA SER A 121 -10.49 -7.72 0.60
C SER A 121 -11.88 -7.43 1.15
N LEU A 122 -12.23 -6.15 1.22
CA LEU A 122 -13.60 -5.76 1.57
C LEU A 122 -14.60 -6.32 0.55
N GLY A 123 -14.24 -6.29 -0.75
CA GLY A 123 -15.06 -6.87 -1.82
C GLY A 123 -15.35 -8.35 -1.61
N TYR A 124 -14.31 -9.15 -1.34
CA TYR A 124 -14.46 -10.57 -1.03
C TYR A 124 -15.32 -10.79 0.22
N ARG A 125 -15.11 -10.03 1.30
CA ARG A 125 -15.90 -10.15 2.52
C ARG A 125 -17.38 -9.81 2.30
N MET A 126 -17.66 -8.80 1.48
CA MET A 126 -19.04 -8.43 1.11
C MET A 126 -19.72 -9.56 0.33
N GLN A 127 -19.01 -10.21 -0.58
CA GLN A 127 -19.52 -11.36 -1.33
C GLN A 127 -19.77 -12.57 -0.41
N GLU A 128 -18.83 -12.87 0.49
CA GLU A 128 -18.90 -13.98 1.45
C GLU A 128 -20.13 -13.87 2.36
N ILE A 129 -20.39 -12.67 2.90
CA ILE A 129 -21.50 -12.43 3.83
C ILE A 129 -22.84 -12.24 3.07
N GLY A 130 -22.79 -11.76 1.83
CA GLY A 130 -23.95 -11.42 1.02
C GLY A 130 -24.67 -10.18 1.55
N ARG A 131 -25.50 -10.33 2.58
CA ARG A 131 -26.17 -9.20 3.25
C ARG A 131 -25.22 -8.55 4.24
N PHE A 132 -24.36 -7.67 3.76
CA PHE A 132 -23.37 -6.98 4.57
C PHE A 132 -24.04 -6.05 5.61
N PRO A 133 -23.88 -6.30 6.92
CA PRO A 133 -24.53 -5.51 7.97
C PRO A 133 -24.20 -4.03 7.90
N GLU A 134 -25.21 -3.17 8.13
CA GLU A 134 -25.05 -1.71 8.08
C GLU A 134 -23.99 -1.20 9.05
N GLU A 135 -23.91 -1.78 10.25
CA GLU A 135 -22.89 -1.42 11.24
C GLU A 135 -21.46 -1.68 10.70
N LEU A 136 -21.25 -2.82 10.03
CA LEU A 136 -19.96 -3.14 9.41
C LEU A 136 -19.67 -2.22 8.23
N ALA A 137 -20.69 -1.94 7.40
CA ALA A 137 -20.56 -1.01 6.27
C ALA A 137 -20.13 0.38 6.74
N SER A 138 -20.83 0.95 7.72
CA SER A 138 -20.53 2.26 8.30
C SER A 138 -19.10 2.33 8.86
N ARG A 139 -18.67 1.26 9.56
CA ARG A 139 -17.30 1.16 10.07
C ARG A 139 -16.26 1.11 8.95
N CYS A 140 -16.49 0.31 7.91
CA CYS A 140 -15.57 0.20 6.77
C CYS A 140 -15.45 1.52 6.03
N VAL A 141 -16.58 2.17 5.71
CA VAL A 141 -16.61 3.49 5.06
C VAL A 141 -15.85 4.52 5.87
N ARG A 142 -16.02 4.54 7.20
CA ARG A 142 -15.25 5.44 8.07
C ARG A 142 -13.73 5.20 8.01
N HIS A 143 -13.28 3.95 7.95
CA HIS A 143 -11.85 3.64 7.78
C HIS A 143 -11.33 4.11 6.40
N MET A 144 -12.09 3.83 5.33
CA MET A 144 -11.77 4.28 3.97
C MET A 144 -11.65 5.80 3.90
N LEU A 145 -12.60 6.53 4.48
CA LEU A 145 -12.58 8.00 4.50
C LEU A 145 -11.38 8.56 5.27
N LYS A 146 -11.00 7.95 6.39
CA LYS A 146 -9.78 8.35 7.12
C LYS A 146 -8.52 8.14 6.26
N ALA A 147 -8.44 7.03 5.52
CA ALA A 147 -7.34 6.76 4.60
C ALA A 147 -7.28 7.82 3.49
N LEU A 148 -8.40 8.08 2.83
CA LEU A 148 -8.50 9.07 1.75
C LEU A 148 -8.19 10.48 2.26
N PHE A 149 -8.65 10.84 3.44
CA PHE A 149 -8.32 12.11 4.08
C PHE A 149 -6.80 12.27 4.25
N CYS A 150 -6.10 11.23 4.72
CA CYS A 150 -4.65 11.26 4.83
C CYS A 150 -3.97 11.48 3.46
N CYS A 151 -4.42 10.78 2.41
CA CYS A 151 -3.92 10.98 1.05
C CYS A 151 -4.15 12.43 0.58
N HIS A 152 -5.36 12.95 0.73
CA HIS A 152 -5.72 14.30 0.28
C HIS A 152 -4.96 15.39 1.03
N CYS A 153 -4.70 15.22 2.34
CA CYS A 153 -3.85 16.14 3.11
C CYS A 153 -2.41 16.20 2.61
N GLN A 154 -1.93 15.16 1.92
CA GLN A 154 -0.61 15.14 1.28
C GLN A 154 -0.67 15.55 -0.21
N GLY A 155 -1.82 16.03 -0.69
CA GLY A 155 -2.03 16.38 -2.09
C GLY A 155 -2.02 15.18 -3.04
N ILE A 156 -2.33 14.00 -2.51
CA ILE A 156 -2.29 12.72 -3.23
C ILE A 156 -3.74 12.24 -3.43
N ALA A 157 -4.17 12.07 -4.68
CA ALA A 157 -5.44 11.43 -5.01
C ALA A 157 -5.21 9.93 -5.29
N HIS A 158 -6.00 9.02 -4.70
CA HIS A 158 -5.83 7.57 -4.93
C HIS A 158 -6.33 7.13 -6.32
N ASN A 159 -7.40 7.75 -6.84
CA ASN A 159 -8.07 7.47 -8.14
C ASN A 159 -8.38 5.99 -8.48
N ASP A 160 -8.44 5.09 -7.51
CA ASP A 160 -8.86 3.69 -7.69
C ASP A 160 -9.51 3.17 -6.41
N VAL A 161 -10.45 3.96 -5.90
CA VAL A 161 -11.17 3.66 -4.67
C VAL A 161 -12.23 2.61 -4.97
N SER A 162 -11.98 1.38 -4.56
CA SER A 162 -12.90 0.24 -4.74
C SER A 162 -12.79 -0.74 -3.57
N PRO A 163 -13.82 -1.55 -3.29
CA PRO A 163 -13.77 -2.55 -2.22
C PRO A 163 -12.62 -3.56 -2.36
N GLU A 164 -12.12 -3.80 -3.58
CA GLU A 164 -11.01 -4.73 -3.81
C GLU A 164 -9.64 -4.16 -3.40
N ASN A 165 -9.54 -2.83 -3.32
CA ASN A 165 -8.32 -2.14 -2.92
C ASN A 165 -8.19 -1.92 -1.41
N PHE A 166 -9.23 -2.22 -0.63
CA PHE A 166 -9.19 -2.21 0.83
C PHE A 166 -9.17 -3.63 1.38
N ARG A 167 -8.35 -3.88 2.41
CA ARG A 167 -8.19 -5.19 3.03
C ARG A 167 -8.22 -5.14 4.55
N PHE A 168 -8.73 -6.20 5.14
CA PHE A 168 -8.73 -6.36 6.60
C PHE A 168 -7.33 -6.76 7.10
N GLN A 169 -6.91 -6.19 8.22
CA GLN A 169 -5.63 -6.57 8.85
C GLN A 169 -5.57 -8.05 9.25
N THR A 170 -6.71 -8.61 9.67
CA THR A 170 -6.85 -10.00 10.13
C THR A 170 -8.12 -10.62 9.56
N GLU A 171 -8.27 -11.94 9.73
CA GLU A 171 -9.46 -12.70 9.32
C GLU A 171 -10.72 -12.39 10.13
N GLN A 172 -10.60 -11.65 11.24
CA GLN A 172 -11.72 -11.32 12.11
C GLN A 172 -12.71 -10.38 11.43
N LEU A 173 -14.01 -10.62 11.65
CA LEU A 173 -15.12 -9.84 11.06
C LEU A 173 -15.03 -8.33 11.35
N HIS A 174 -14.61 -7.99 12.57
CA HIS A 174 -14.52 -6.61 13.04
C HIS A 174 -13.10 -6.04 12.96
N SER A 175 -12.19 -6.71 12.23
CA SER A 175 -10.82 -6.24 12.04
C SER A 175 -10.78 -4.83 11.45
N SER A 176 -9.74 -4.07 11.77
CA SER A 176 -9.50 -2.79 11.11
C SER A 176 -9.25 -3.00 9.61
N LEU A 177 -9.67 -2.02 8.82
CA LEU A 177 -9.56 -1.98 7.37
C LEU A 177 -8.43 -1.03 6.98
N LYS A 178 -7.66 -1.41 5.97
CA LYS A 178 -6.57 -0.62 5.38
C LYS A 178 -6.67 -0.58 3.87
#